data_AF-A0A1Y2LJ67-F1
#
_entry.id   AF-A0A1Y2LJ67-F1
#
_cell.length_a   1.000
_cell.length_b   1.000
_cell.length_c   1.000
_cell.angle_alpha   90.00
_cell.angle_beta   90.00
_cell.angle_gamma   90.00
#
_symmetry.space_group_name_H-M   'P 1'
#
loop_
_entity.id
_entity.type
_entity.pdbx_description
1 polymer ?
#
loop_
_entity_poly.entity_id
_entity_poly.type
_entity_poly.pdbx_seq_one_letter_code
_entity_poly.pdbx_strand_id
1 'polypeptide(L)'
;MATISVVNIAGDMLQRNDSVADVTKEKHIHISVTPIEDDEISSAGKHSVDSSNSDRSRQGTEGQIVRLREEIAVANNVLELCIREAVGASTTLEKKKMQERTNAAYTAWAAKELMLTELLNSMQDSDDSSTYSSSTTNAKKLSVHPYPTHRMHVRKSSQAPPEVSASATAFMQQIGWVSPASLIQYLNSGIDVNGLGQFAGYPQHPITPLMAIIRSPFVTESTEILELLLEQDADPCIRDAYGLSAFAHAIYTRRKDAVRLFLQTLTEYEHSGSPTGNASMNLDTAWTGAKHLRWDAAQAVIDNDMATLTTLLSDTSSHNTIVHTACLPLAILFDNMPAVQALLDYGINAFELFRRSPAHPSRPFTSPISMAIYTQNQPLVQTLLFQDLATNDRRGRIWYAQLFAATPAAYPCAPMVDFLLDNIPLVEAFDRAIRVEDRTWIHRIALRTVSLLLQPGEGDTAGARALAAEAFANLFDRAWNLKLCDNKSLARGIIDMVEGGAERDFTFVACGGTLGISSKMVDRLIIAAKG
;
A
#
# COMPACT_ATOMS: atom_id res chain seq x y z
N MET A 1 -19.46 -41.06 -28.02
CA MET A 1 -20.77 -40.47 -27.71
C MET A 1 -20.95 -40.52 -26.20
N ALA A 2 -21.11 -39.38 -25.53
CA ALA A 2 -21.36 -39.36 -24.08
C ALA A 2 -22.84 -39.04 -23.84
N THR A 3 -23.56 -40.00 -23.25
CA THR A 3 -24.94 -39.83 -22.79
C THR A 3 -24.92 -39.38 -21.33
N ILE A 4 -25.50 -38.21 -21.06
CA ILE A 4 -25.77 -37.72 -19.70
C ILE A 4 -27.17 -38.20 -19.33
N SER A 5 -27.29 -39.07 -18.32
CA SER A 5 -28.58 -39.41 -17.72
C SER A 5 -28.75 -38.64 -16.42
N VAL A 6 -29.82 -37.85 -16.34
CA VAL A 6 -30.23 -37.15 -15.11
C VAL A 6 -31.38 -37.96 -14.52
N VAL A 7 -31.13 -38.59 -13.38
CA VAL A 7 -32.18 -39.27 -12.60
C VAL A 7 -32.91 -38.22 -11.77
N ASN A 8 -34.13 -37.88 -12.17
CA ASN A 8 -35.07 -37.10 -11.36
C ASN A 8 -35.73 -38.03 -10.33
N ILE A 9 -35.52 -37.75 -9.05
CA ILE A 9 -36.35 -38.31 -7.98
C ILE A 9 -37.38 -37.25 -7.61
N ALA A 10 -38.62 -37.49 -8.02
CA ALA A 10 -39.80 -36.80 -7.50
C ALA A 10 -40.22 -37.43 -6.17
N GLY A 11 -40.64 -36.59 -5.21
CA GLY A 11 -41.21 -37.05 -3.94
C GLY A 11 -41.58 -35.86 -3.04
N ASP A 12 -42.85 -35.46 -3.14
CA ASP A 12 -43.55 -34.59 -2.18
C ASP A 12 -43.42 -35.10 -0.74
N MET A 13 -43.26 -34.19 0.22
CA MET A 13 -44.09 -34.13 1.43
C MET A 13 -43.88 -32.84 2.22
N LEU A 14 -45.00 -32.21 2.55
CA LEU A 14 -45.18 -31.12 3.50
C LEU A 14 -44.63 -31.48 4.89
N GLN A 15 -43.89 -30.56 5.52
CA GLN A 15 -44.24 -30.03 6.85
C GLN A 15 -43.31 -28.88 7.27
N ARG A 16 -43.94 -27.88 7.89
CA ARG A 16 -43.34 -26.71 8.55
C ARG A 16 -42.41 -27.15 9.69
N ASN A 17 -41.26 -26.48 9.83
CA ASN A 17 -40.88 -25.79 11.07
C ASN A 17 -39.55 -25.03 10.91
N ASP A 18 -39.51 -23.86 11.54
CA ASP A 18 -38.38 -22.94 11.63
C ASP A 18 -37.21 -23.55 12.41
N SER A 19 -36.02 -23.58 11.80
CA SER A 19 -34.74 -23.33 12.48
C SER A 19 -33.61 -23.29 11.45
N VAL A 20 -33.02 -22.11 11.27
CA VAL A 20 -31.85 -21.87 10.43
C VAL A 20 -30.62 -22.46 11.13
N ALA A 21 -30.12 -23.58 10.61
CA ALA A 21 -28.77 -24.08 10.85
C ALA A 21 -28.10 -24.26 9.49
N ASP A 22 -27.05 -23.46 9.25
CA ASP A 22 -26.22 -23.49 8.05
C ASP A 22 -25.50 -24.85 7.97
N VAL A 23 -25.86 -25.66 6.98
CA VAL A 23 -25.11 -26.84 6.57
C VAL A 23 -24.85 -26.72 5.07
N THR A 24 -23.72 -26.10 4.73
CA THR A 24 -23.19 -26.13 3.37
C THR A 24 -22.68 -27.54 3.07
N LYS A 25 -23.53 -28.38 2.45
CA LYS A 25 -23.08 -29.60 1.79
C LYS A 25 -22.40 -29.22 0.47
N GLU A 26 -21.07 -29.27 0.44
CA GLU A 26 -20.29 -29.24 -0.79
C GLU A 26 -20.72 -30.41 -1.69
N LYS A 27 -21.24 -30.06 -2.88
CA LYS A 27 -21.44 -31.03 -3.96
C LYS A 27 -20.18 -31.05 -4.81
N HIS A 28 -19.31 -32.03 -4.57
CA HIS A 28 -18.22 -32.31 -5.49
C HIS A 28 -18.77 -32.96 -6.76
N ILE A 29 -18.55 -32.32 -7.91
CA ILE A 29 -18.76 -32.92 -9.22
C ILE A 29 -17.48 -33.69 -9.54
N HIS A 30 -17.54 -35.02 -9.47
CA HIS A 30 -16.44 -35.88 -9.86
C HIS A 30 -16.57 -36.19 -11.35
N ILE A 31 -15.63 -35.68 -12.17
CA ILE A 31 -15.53 -36.02 -13.60
C ILE A 31 -14.38 -37.02 -13.72
N SER A 32 -14.70 -38.29 -13.95
CA SER A 32 -13.71 -39.32 -14.29
C SER A 32 -13.69 -39.50 -15.81
N VAL A 33 -12.52 -39.30 -16.43
CA VAL A 33 -12.26 -39.66 -17.82
C VAL A 33 -11.53 -40.99 -17.81
N THR A 34 -12.17 -42.05 -18.30
CA THR A 34 -11.52 -43.35 -18.54
C THR A 34 -10.89 -43.33 -19.93
N PRO A 35 -9.59 -43.65 -20.06
CA PRO A 35 -8.97 -43.81 -21.38
C PRO A 35 -9.57 -45.03 -22.09
N ILE A 36 -9.69 -44.92 -23.41
CA ILE A 36 -10.07 -46.02 -24.29
C ILE A 36 -8.83 -46.90 -24.42
N GLU A 37 -8.90 -48.11 -23.88
CA GLU A 37 -7.91 -49.16 -24.11
C GLU A 37 -8.12 -49.72 -25.52
N ASP A 38 -7.21 -49.40 -26.44
CA ASP A 38 -7.07 -50.13 -27.69
C ASP A 38 -6.16 -51.33 -27.42
N ASP A 39 -6.78 -52.49 -27.27
CA ASP A 39 -6.11 -53.79 -27.14
C ASP A 39 -5.85 -54.43 -28.53
N GLU A 40 -4.75 -55.17 -28.57
CA GLU A 40 -4.32 -56.16 -29.58
C GLU A 40 -3.74 -55.67 -30.92
N ILE A 41 -2.39 -55.60 -31.00
CA ILE A 41 -1.63 -56.30 -32.07
C ILE A 41 -0.34 -56.88 -31.49
N SER A 42 -0.19 -58.21 -31.63
CA SER A 42 0.95 -59.00 -31.19
C SER A 42 2.17 -58.93 -32.13
N SER A 43 3.34 -58.91 -31.49
CA SER A 43 4.60 -59.63 -31.80
C SER A 43 5.12 -59.80 -33.24
N ALA A 44 6.42 -59.47 -33.33
CA ALA A 44 7.49 -60.04 -34.16
C ALA A 44 7.87 -59.25 -35.43
N GLY A 45 9.06 -58.63 -35.39
CA GLY A 45 9.77 -58.17 -36.57
C GLY A 45 10.76 -57.06 -36.28
N LYS A 46 12.06 -57.40 -36.20
CA LYS A 46 13.16 -56.43 -36.22
C LYS A 46 13.15 -55.69 -37.57
N HIS A 47 12.86 -54.38 -37.62
CA HIS A 47 13.24 -53.51 -38.74
C HIS A 47 13.26 -52.03 -38.31
N SER A 48 14.21 -51.30 -38.93
CA SER A 48 14.19 -49.88 -39.32
C SER A 48 13.22 -48.97 -38.58
N VAL A 49 13.76 -48.01 -37.82
CA VAL A 49 13.01 -46.89 -37.25
C VAL A 49 12.59 -45.98 -38.41
N ASP A 50 11.40 -46.25 -38.96
CA ASP A 50 10.81 -45.46 -40.03
C ASP A 50 10.28 -44.12 -39.48
N SER A 51 10.66 -43.05 -40.16
CA SER A 51 10.17 -41.67 -39.96
C SER A 51 8.66 -41.49 -40.20
N SER A 52 7.93 -42.56 -40.53
CA SER A 52 6.49 -42.52 -40.83
C SER A 52 5.59 -42.48 -39.59
N ASN A 53 6.10 -42.82 -38.40
CA ASN A 53 5.33 -42.77 -37.16
C ASN A 53 5.26 -41.36 -36.53
N SER A 54 6.26 -40.49 -36.75
CA SER A 54 6.21 -39.11 -36.26
C SER A 54 5.16 -38.27 -36.99
N ASP A 55 5.01 -38.50 -38.29
CA ASP A 55 4.08 -37.74 -39.13
C ASP A 55 2.61 -38.06 -38.79
N ARG A 56 2.30 -39.32 -38.43
CA ARG A 56 0.97 -39.70 -37.96
C ARG A 56 0.63 -39.10 -36.59
N SER A 57 1.61 -38.97 -35.70
CA SER A 57 1.44 -38.35 -34.38
C SER A 57 1.15 -36.85 -34.52
N ARG A 58 1.92 -36.14 -35.36
CA ARG A 58 1.72 -34.71 -35.64
C ARG A 58 0.37 -34.40 -36.29
N GLN A 59 -0.09 -35.23 -37.23
CA GLN A 59 -1.43 -35.07 -37.81
C GLN A 59 -2.55 -35.23 -36.76
N GLY A 60 -2.33 -36.06 -35.74
CA GLY A 60 -3.27 -36.23 -34.62
C GLY A 60 -3.38 -34.97 -33.74
N THR A 61 -2.24 -34.36 -33.38
CA THR A 61 -2.22 -33.16 -32.52
C THR A 61 -2.75 -31.93 -33.25
N GLU A 62 -2.41 -31.75 -34.54
CA GLU A 62 -2.96 -30.66 -35.36
C GLU A 62 -4.50 -30.75 -35.48
N GLY A 63 -5.04 -31.96 -35.65
CA GLY A 63 -6.48 -32.19 -35.66
C GLY A 63 -7.15 -31.83 -34.32
N GLN A 64 -6.49 -32.09 -33.20
CA GLN A 64 -6.98 -31.70 -31.87
C GLN A 64 -6.98 -30.17 -31.68
N ILE A 65 -5.97 -29.46 -32.19
CA ILE A 65 -5.91 -27.98 -32.16
C ILE A 65 -7.09 -27.38 -32.91
N VAL A 66 -7.34 -27.84 -34.15
CA VAL A 66 -8.44 -27.31 -34.97
C VAL A 66 -9.78 -27.50 -34.27
N ARG A 67 -10.03 -28.69 -33.73
CA ARG A 67 -11.25 -28.99 -32.96
C ARG A 67 -11.38 -28.12 -31.71
N LEU A 68 -10.30 -27.95 -30.93
CA LEU A 68 -10.31 -27.10 -29.74
C LEU A 68 -10.61 -25.64 -30.09
N ARG A 69 -10.08 -25.12 -31.20
CA ARG A 69 -10.37 -23.75 -31.66
C ARG A 69 -11.83 -23.55 -32.03
N GLU A 70 -12.43 -24.51 -32.73
CA GLU A 70 -13.87 -24.49 -33.03
C GLU A 70 -14.71 -24.53 -31.75
N GLU A 71 -14.32 -25.38 -30.80
CA GLU A 71 -14.99 -25.49 -29.51
C GLU A 71 -14.88 -24.23 -28.64
N ILE A 72 -13.74 -23.52 -28.71
CA ILE A 72 -13.54 -22.21 -28.07
C ILE A 72 -14.43 -21.16 -28.74
N ALA A 73 -14.53 -21.16 -30.07
CA ALA A 73 -15.39 -20.22 -30.79
C ALA A 73 -16.87 -20.41 -30.40
N VAL A 74 -17.33 -21.67 -30.27
CA VAL A 74 -18.67 -21.98 -29.77
C VAL A 74 -18.86 -21.51 -28.32
N ALA A 75 -17.89 -21.77 -27.44
CA ALA A 75 -17.95 -21.33 -26.04
C ALA A 75 -17.99 -19.80 -25.92
N ASN A 76 -17.23 -19.09 -26.77
CA ASN A 76 -17.23 -17.63 -26.81
C ASN A 76 -18.59 -17.06 -27.25
N ASN A 77 -19.22 -17.66 -28.27
CA ASN A 77 -20.57 -17.27 -28.70
C ASN A 77 -21.62 -17.46 -27.58
N VAL A 78 -21.50 -18.55 -26.81
CA VAL A 78 -22.38 -18.80 -25.64
C VAL A 78 -22.15 -17.77 -24.55
N LEU A 79 -20.88 -17.43 -24.27
CA LEU A 79 -20.53 -16.39 -23.29
C LEU A 79 -21.10 -15.02 -23.70
N GLU A 80 -20.94 -14.63 -24.96
CA GLU A 80 -21.53 -13.38 -25.48
C GLU A 80 -23.05 -13.34 -25.34
N LEU A 81 -23.73 -14.46 -25.64
CA LEU A 81 -25.18 -14.56 -25.48
C LEU A 81 -25.58 -14.37 -24.01
N CYS A 82 -24.90 -15.04 -23.07
CA CYS A 82 -25.14 -14.89 -21.64
C CYS A 82 -24.92 -13.44 -21.15
N ILE A 83 -23.89 -12.75 -21.67
CA ILE A 83 -23.65 -11.34 -21.35
C ILE A 83 -24.80 -10.46 -21.86
N ARG A 84 -25.26 -10.65 -23.10
CA ARG A 84 -26.40 -9.89 -23.65
C ARG A 84 -27.69 -10.12 -22.87
N GLU A 85 -27.97 -11.37 -22.50
CA GLU A 85 -29.11 -11.73 -21.64
C GLU A 85 -29.01 -11.09 -20.25
N ALA A 86 -27.82 -11.06 -19.66
CA ALA A 86 -27.59 -10.44 -18.34
C ALA A 86 -27.84 -8.92 -18.35
N VAL A 87 -27.49 -8.23 -19.44
CA VAL A 87 -27.74 -6.79 -19.61
C VAL A 87 -29.24 -6.50 -19.72
N GLY A 88 -30.02 -7.40 -20.32
CA GLY A 88 -31.47 -7.25 -20.47
C GLY A 88 -32.30 -7.59 -19.21
N ALA A 89 -31.68 -8.12 -18.15
CA ALA A 89 -32.39 -8.56 -16.95
C ALA A 89 -33.00 -7.38 -16.16
N SER A 90 -34.31 -7.43 -15.94
CA SER A 90 -35.07 -6.32 -15.36
C SER A 90 -35.13 -6.39 -13.83
N THR A 91 -35.12 -7.60 -13.26
CA THR A 91 -35.24 -7.82 -11.82
C THR A 91 -33.91 -8.23 -11.17
N THR A 92 -33.78 -8.00 -9.87
CA THR A 92 -32.60 -8.39 -9.07
C THR A 92 -32.38 -9.91 -9.07
N LEU A 93 -33.45 -10.70 -9.02
CA LEU A 93 -33.38 -12.16 -9.08
C LEU A 93 -32.92 -12.66 -10.45
N GLU A 94 -33.43 -12.08 -11.54
CA GLU A 94 -32.97 -12.39 -12.90
C GLU A 94 -31.50 -12.03 -13.08
N LYS A 95 -31.06 -10.85 -12.61
CA LYS A 95 -29.66 -10.44 -12.66
C LYS A 95 -28.74 -11.45 -11.96
N LYS A 96 -29.15 -11.96 -10.79
CA LYS A 96 -28.37 -12.98 -10.07
C LYS A 96 -28.29 -14.30 -10.86
N LYS A 97 -29.41 -14.79 -11.38
CA LYS A 97 -29.42 -16.03 -12.20
C LYS A 97 -28.60 -15.89 -13.48
N MET A 98 -28.69 -14.73 -14.14
CA MET A 98 -27.91 -14.46 -15.34
C MET A 98 -26.42 -14.35 -15.02
N GLN A 99 -26.04 -13.72 -13.90
CA GLN A 99 -24.65 -13.69 -13.45
C GLN A 99 -24.08 -15.10 -13.21
N GLU A 100 -24.84 -15.99 -12.58
CA GLU A 100 -24.43 -17.39 -12.38
C GLU A 100 -24.21 -18.13 -13.71
N ARG A 101 -25.11 -17.93 -14.70
CA ARG A 101 -24.96 -18.51 -16.05
C ARG A 101 -23.75 -17.94 -16.78
N THR A 102 -23.52 -16.62 -16.71
CA THR A 102 -22.36 -15.97 -17.32
C THR A 102 -21.06 -16.47 -16.70
N ASN A 103 -21.01 -16.62 -15.37
CA ASN A 103 -19.85 -17.18 -14.69
C ASN A 103 -19.56 -18.62 -15.15
N ALA A 104 -20.59 -19.47 -15.27
CA ALA A 104 -20.43 -20.84 -15.74
C ALA A 104 -19.94 -20.89 -17.21
N ALA A 105 -20.49 -20.05 -18.09
CA ALA A 105 -20.05 -19.94 -19.48
C ALA A 105 -18.60 -19.47 -19.58
N TYR A 106 -18.20 -18.50 -18.75
CA TYR A 106 -16.82 -18.01 -18.68
C TYR A 106 -15.85 -19.10 -18.21
N THR A 107 -16.19 -19.85 -17.16
CA THR A 107 -15.37 -20.97 -16.68
C THR A 107 -15.16 -22.04 -17.76
N ALA A 108 -16.22 -22.38 -18.50
CA ALA A 108 -16.13 -23.35 -19.59
C ALA A 108 -15.25 -22.86 -20.75
N TRP A 109 -15.36 -21.58 -21.13
CA TRP A 109 -14.51 -20.97 -22.15
C TRP A 109 -13.03 -20.95 -21.72
N ALA A 110 -12.74 -20.47 -20.51
CA ALA A 110 -11.38 -20.37 -19.98
C ALA A 110 -10.69 -21.73 -19.83
N ALA A 111 -11.43 -22.77 -19.44
CA ALA A 111 -10.89 -24.13 -19.37
C ALA A 111 -10.42 -24.64 -20.75
N LYS A 112 -11.17 -24.37 -21.82
CA LYS A 112 -10.78 -24.77 -23.18
C LYS A 112 -9.59 -23.97 -23.71
N GLU A 113 -9.53 -22.68 -23.41
CA GLU A 113 -8.39 -21.83 -23.76
C GLU A 113 -7.11 -22.35 -23.11
N LEU A 114 -7.16 -22.72 -21.82
CA LEU A 114 -6.04 -23.33 -21.10
C LEU A 114 -5.56 -24.62 -21.76
N MET A 115 -6.48 -25.52 -22.12
CA MET A 115 -6.15 -26.78 -22.81
C MET A 115 -5.47 -26.52 -24.17
N LEU A 116 -5.92 -25.50 -24.92
CA LEU A 116 -5.28 -25.11 -26.17
C LEU A 116 -3.86 -24.58 -25.93
N THR A 117 -3.65 -23.76 -24.91
CA THR A 117 -2.32 -23.24 -24.56
C THR A 117 -1.36 -24.37 -24.17
N GLU A 118 -1.79 -25.31 -23.35
CA GLU A 118 -0.98 -26.49 -22.97
C GLU A 118 -0.58 -27.32 -24.19
N LEU A 119 -1.52 -27.54 -25.11
CA LEU A 119 -1.27 -28.32 -26.32
C LEU A 119 -0.31 -27.62 -27.29
N LEU A 120 -0.42 -26.29 -27.44
CA LEU A 120 0.51 -25.49 -28.23
C LEU A 120 1.92 -25.49 -27.63
N ASN A 121 2.04 -25.36 -26.31
CA ASN A 121 3.33 -25.41 -25.64
C ASN A 121 3.99 -26.79 -25.80
N SER A 122 3.22 -27.88 -25.74
CA SER A 122 3.74 -29.23 -25.94
C SER A 122 4.33 -29.47 -27.34
N MET A 123 3.84 -28.76 -28.35
CA MET A 123 4.38 -28.81 -29.72
C MET A 123 5.66 -27.98 -29.87
N GLN A 124 5.78 -26.89 -29.12
CA GLN A 124 6.97 -26.04 -29.17
C GLN A 124 8.18 -26.77 -28.56
N ASP A 125 7.95 -27.56 -27.50
CA ASP A 125 8.99 -28.34 -26.83
C ASP A 125 9.50 -29.54 -27.66
N SER A 126 8.75 -30.01 -28.67
CA SER A 126 9.14 -31.18 -29.48
C SER A 126 10.13 -30.87 -30.60
N ASP A 127 10.22 -29.61 -31.03
CA ASP A 127 10.96 -29.23 -32.24
C ASP A 127 12.41 -28.82 -31.96
N ASP A 128 12.75 -28.54 -30.69
CA ASP A 128 14.09 -28.12 -30.28
C ASP A 128 15.04 -29.29 -29.91
N SER A 129 14.61 -30.55 -30.05
CA SER A 129 15.40 -31.72 -29.59
C SER A 129 16.35 -32.33 -30.64
N SER A 130 16.50 -31.76 -31.84
CA SER A 130 17.36 -32.32 -32.89
C SER A 130 18.65 -31.52 -33.14
N THR A 131 19.54 -31.46 -32.14
CA THR A 131 20.98 -31.24 -32.41
C THR A 131 21.86 -32.13 -31.56
N TYR A 132 22.67 -32.93 -32.25
CA TYR A 132 23.76 -33.78 -31.77
C TYR A 132 24.67 -33.06 -30.75
N SER A 133 24.93 -33.70 -29.60
CA SER A 133 26.30 -33.91 -29.06
C SER A 133 26.31 -34.85 -27.86
N SER A 134 27.02 -35.95 -28.03
CA SER A 134 27.44 -36.92 -27.02
C SER A 134 28.54 -36.35 -26.11
N SER A 135 28.34 -36.36 -24.78
CA SER A 135 29.27 -36.91 -23.76
C SER A 135 28.97 -36.41 -22.34
N THR A 136 28.91 -37.38 -21.41
CA THR A 136 29.18 -37.34 -19.96
C THR A 136 28.44 -36.35 -19.06
N THR A 137 27.49 -36.92 -18.30
CA THR A 137 27.11 -36.63 -16.91
C THR A 137 27.77 -35.42 -16.23
N ASN A 138 27.01 -34.34 -16.04
CA ASN A 138 26.82 -33.69 -14.74
C ASN A 138 25.62 -32.74 -14.78
N ALA A 139 24.68 -32.95 -13.86
CA ALA A 139 23.46 -32.17 -13.74
C ALA A 139 23.76 -30.73 -13.31
N LYS A 140 23.52 -29.77 -14.20
CA LYS A 140 23.25 -28.37 -13.85
C LYS A 140 22.06 -27.89 -14.69
N LYS A 141 20.97 -27.58 -13.98
CA LYS A 141 19.74 -26.99 -14.49
C LYS A 141 20.07 -25.57 -15.00
N LEU A 142 20.14 -25.38 -16.32
CA LEU A 142 20.21 -24.07 -16.96
C LEU A 142 18.81 -23.74 -17.48
N SER A 143 18.13 -22.79 -16.83
CA SER A 143 16.96 -22.13 -17.39
C SER A 143 17.44 -21.06 -18.36
N VAL A 144 17.23 -21.28 -19.65
CA VAL A 144 17.37 -20.24 -20.67
C VAL A 144 15.97 -19.66 -20.90
N HIS A 145 15.80 -18.37 -20.64
CA HIS A 145 14.58 -17.62 -20.99
C HIS A 145 14.84 -16.82 -22.27
N PRO A 146 13.85 -16.72 -23.17
CA PRO A 146 13.97 -15.89 -24.38
C PRO A 146 14.03 -14.40 -24.04
N TYR A 147 14.65 -13.61 -24.93
CA TYR A 147 14.82 -12.16 -24.85
C TYR A 147 13.48 -11.41 -24.63
N PRO A 148 13.51 -10.22 -24.00
CA PRO A 148 12.35 -9.59 -23.42
C PRO A 148 11.41 -9.07 -24.51
N THR A 149 10.15 -9.49 -24.44
CA THR A 149 9.06 -8.66 -24.93
C THR A 149 8.91 -7.47 -23.99
N HIS A 150 8.71 -6.25 -24.50
CA HIS A 150 8.37 -5.04 -23.71
C HIS A 150 7.03 -5.13 -22.94
N ARG A 151 6.57 -6.35 -22.62
CA ARG A 151 5.32 -6.61 -21.92
C ARG A 151 5.64 -7.00 -20.49
N MET A 152 5.55 -6.02 -19.62
CA MET A 152 5.61 -6.21 -18.18
C MET A 152 4.56 -7.24 -17.73
N HIS A 153 5.00 -8.37 -17.21
CA HIS A 153 4.11 -9.40 -16.67
C HIS A 153 3.79 -9.14 -15.19
N VAL A 154 2.70 -8.41 -14.92
CA VAL A 154 2.17 -8.27 -13.55
C VAL A 154 1.64 -9.63 -13.08
N ARG A 155 2.21 -10.18 -11.99
CA ARG A 155 1.70 -11.44 -11.44
C ARG A 155 0.35 -11.18 -10.77
N LYS A 156 -0.60 -12.09 -11.00
CA LYS A 156 -1.88 -12.05 -10.26
C LYS A 156 -1.59 -12.18 -8.77
N SER A 157 -2.09 -11.23 -7.97
CA SER A 157 -2.00 -11.16 -6.50
C SER A 157 -2.43 -12.44 -5.75
N SER A 158 -2.98 -13.45 -6.43
CA SER A 158 -3.49 -14.70 -5.85
C SER A 158 -2.48 -15.86 -5.85
N GLN A 159 -1.24 -15.67 -6.31
CA GLN A 159 -0.21 -16.71 -6.21
C GLN A 159 0.38 -16.76 -4.78
N ALA A 160 0.83 -17.95 -4.37
CA ALA A 160 1.43 -18.20 -3.05
C ALA A 160 2.47 -17.12 -2.69
N PRO A 161 2.59 -16.73 -1.40
CA PRO A 161 3.55 -15.72 -0.98
C PRO A 161 4.94 -16.10 -1.51
N PRO A 162 5.68 -15.16 -2.12
CA PRO A 162 6.96 -15.49 -2.75
C PRO A 162 7.90 -16.11 -1.73
N GLU A 163 8.46 -17.27 -2.06
CA GLU A 163 9.46 -17.93 -1.21
C GLU A 163 10.75 -17.09 -1.18
N VAL A 164 11.53 -17.26 -0.11
CA VAL A 164 12.80 -16.54 0.05
C VAL A 164 13.78 -17.02 -1.02
N SER A 165 14.21 -16.10 -1.88
CA SER A 165 15.09 -16.36 -3.00
C SER A 165 16.55 -16.11 -2.61
N ALA A 166 17.36 -17.17 -2.69
CA ALA A 166 18.79 -17.10 -2.41
C ALA A 166 19.53 -16.18 -3.41
N SER A 167 19.13 -16.20 -4.68
CA SER A 167 19.68 -15.30 -5.71
C SER A 167 19.32 -13.83 -5.45
N ALA A 168 18.07 -13.55 -5.05
CA ALA A 168 17.65 -12.20 -4.70
C ALA A 168 18.43 -11.68 -3.48
N THR A 169 18.60 -12.53 -2.46
CA THR A 169 19.40 -12.20 -1.27
C THR A 169 20.87 -11.94 -1.61
N ALA A 170 21.48 -12.78 -2.46
CA ALA A 170 22.87 -12.61 -2.88
C ALA A 170 23.07 -11.28 -3.62
N PHE A 171 22.16 -10.91 -4.52
CA PHE A 171 22.15 -9.61 -5.18
C PHE A 171 22.03 -8.46 -4.18
N MET A 172 21.08 -8.52 -3.25
CA MET A 172 20.85 -7.49 -2.25
C MET A 172 22.04 -7.24 -1.33
N GLN A 173 22.83 -8.28 -1.03
CA GLN A 173 24.05 -8.15 -0.24
C GLN A 173 25.15 -7.36 -0.96
N GLN A 174 25.10 -7.24 -2.29
CA GLN A 174 26.05 -6.44 -3.07
C GLN A 174 25.66 -4.95 -3.10
N ILE A 175 24.38 -4.62 -2.85
CA ILE A 175 23.89 -3.24 -2.88
C ILE A 175 24.65 -2.43 -1.81
N GLY A 176 25.31 -1.35 -2.25
CA GLY A 176 26.12 -0.48 -1.39
C GLY A 176 27.61 -0.85 -1.28
N TRP A 177 28.00 -2.04 -1.75
CA TRP A 177 29.39 -2.50 -1.73
C TRP A 177 30.05 -2.49 -3.10
N VAL A 178 29.25 -2.62 -4.16
CA VAL A 178 29.74 -2.65 -5.55
C VAL A 178 29.24 -1.45 -6.33
N SER A 179 29.93 -1.13 -7.43
CA SER A 179 29.52 -0.04 -8.32
C SER A 179 28.20 -0.35 -9.04
N PRO A 180 27.46 0.67 -9.53
CA PRO A 180 26.25 0.45 -10.32
C PRO A 180 26.48 -0.48 -11.54
N ALA A 181 27.61 -0.35 -12.22
CA ALA A 181 27.98 -1.21 -13.35
C ALA A 181 28.12 -2.68 -12.94
N SER A 182 28.67 -2.96 -11.76
CA SER A 182 28.74 -4.32 -11.23
C SER A 182 27.35 -4.85 -10.85
N LEU A 183 26.47 -4.03 -10.28
CA LEU A 183 25.07 -4.44 -10.02
C LEU A 183 24.35 -4.82 -11.31
N ILE A 184 24.52 -4.07 -12.39
CA ILE A 184 23.97 -4.40 -13.72
C ILE A 184 24.49 -5.76 -14.22
N GLN A 185 25.79 -6.04 -14.06
CA GLN A 185 26.34 -7.36 -14.40
C GLN A 185 25.69 -8.49 -13.59
N TYR A 186 25.45 -8.27 -12.29
CA TYR A 186 24.71 -9.24 -11.47
C TYR A 186 23.27 -9.42 -11.97
N LEU A 187 22.55 -8.35 -12.32
CA LEU A 187 21.20 -8.45 -12.87
C LEU A 187 21.17 -9.32 -14.14
N ASN A 188 22.13 -9.10 -15.03
CA ASN A 188 22.28 -9.87 -16.27
C ASN A 188 22.67 -11.36 -16.06
N SER A 189 23.01 -11.76 -14.83
CA SER A 189 23.28 -13.18 -14.49
C SER A 189 22.01 -14.02 -14.30
N GLY A 190 20.82 -13.43 -14.48
CA GLY A 190 19.54 -14.13 -14.36
C GLY A 190 19.08 -14.26 -12.92
N ILE A 191 19.22 -13.19 -12.13
CA ILE A 191 18.68 -13.20 -10.77
C ILE A 191 17.16 -13.26 -10.80
N ASP A 192 16.58 -13.85 -9.76
CA ASP A 192 15.14 -13.76 -9.51
C ASP A 192 14.79 -12.34 -9.01
N VAL A 193 14.41 -11.45 -9.94
CA VAL A 193 14.06 -10.05 -9.66
C VAL A 193 12.79 -9.86 -8.83
N ASN A 194 11.98 -10.92 -8.71
CA ASN A 194 10.71 -10.95 -7.98
C ASN A 194 10.79 -11.74 -6.67
N GLY A 195 11.92 -12.42 -6.43
CA GLY A 195 12.17 -13.19 -5.23
C GLY A 195 12.32 -12.32 -3.99
N LEU A 196 11.72 -12.72 -2.88
CA LEU A 196 11.94 -12.03 -1.60
C LEU A 196 13.31 -12.40 -1.04
N GLY A 197 14.11 -11.42 -0.64
CA GLY A 197 15.45 -11.64 -0.11
C GLY A 197 15.76 -10.77 1.10
N GLN A 198 16.84 -11.13 1.83
CA GLN A 198 17.32 -10.32 2.95
C GLN A 198 18.18 -9.15 2.45
N PHE A 199 17.79 -7.92 2.83
CA PHE A 199 18.55 -6.70 2.55
C PHE A 199 19.24 -6.19 3.82
N ALA A 200 20.55 -5.95 3.73
CA ALA A 200 21.35 -5.49 4.88
C ALA A 200 20.84 -4.14 5.40
N GLY A 201 20.61 -4.04 6.71
CA GLY A 201 20.01 -2.85 7.33
C GLY A 201 18.47 -2.87 7.38
N TYR A 202 17.82 -3.88 6.80
CA TYR A 202 16.37 -4.12 6.89
C TYR A 202 16.07 -5.52 7.46
N PRO A 203 16.57 -5.84 8.68
CA PRO A 203 16.69 -7.22 9.16
C PRO A 203 15.37 -7.92 9.47
N GLN A 204 14.24 -7.21 9.46
CA GLN A 204 13.00 -7.75 10.01
C GLN A 204 12.18 -8.55 9.00
N HIS A 205 12.22 -8.22 7.70
CA HIS A 205 11.40 -8.90 6.69
C HIS A 205 12.08 -8.92 5.32
N PRO A 206 11.91 -10.01 4.56
CA PRO A 206 12.47 -10.10 3.22
C PRO A 206 11.67 -9.19 2.26
N ILE A 207 12.36 -8.59 1.30
CA ILE A 207 11.83 -7.62 0.32
C ILE A 207 12.29 -7.99 -1.09
N THR A 208 11.72 -7.42 -2.15
CA THR A 208 12.19 -7.69 -3.53
C THR A 208 13.44 -6.87 -3.88
N PRO A 209 14.23 -7.29 -4.89
CA PRO A 209 15.37 -6.51 -5.41
C PRO A 209 14.99 -5.07 -5.74
N LEU A 210 13.81 -4.88 -6.34
CA LEU A 210 13.27 -3.56 -6.66
C LEU A 210 13.06 -2.70 -5.39
N MET A 211 12.44 -3.24 -4.34
CA MET A 211 12.30 -2.54 -3.05
C MET A 211 13.66 -2.22 -2.41
N ALA A 212 14.63 -3.13 -2.49
CA ALA A 212 15.96 -2.96 -1.91
C ALA A 212 16.72 -1.80 -2.58
N ILE A 213 16.69 -1.71 -3.91
CA ILE A 213 17.31 -0.59 -4.65
C ILE A 213 16.66 0.75 -4.28
N ILE A 214 15.34 0.79 -4.16
CA ILE A 214 14.60 2.00 -3.77
C ILE A 214 14.98 2.47 -2.37
N ARG A 215 15.16 1.52 -1.45
CA ARG A 215 15.48 1.77 -0.04
C ARG A 215 16.94 2.09 0.22
N SER A 216 17.82 1.69 -0.70
CA SER A 216 19.25 1.85 -0.54
C SER A 216 19.67 3.32 -0.61
N PRO A 217 20.36 3.85 0.41
CA PRO A 217 20.92 5.21 0.36
C PRO A 217 22.12 5.31 -0.60
N PHE A 218 22.64 4.18 -1.09
CA PHE A 218 23.82 4.13 -1.96
C PHE A 218 23.46 4.16 -3.45
N VAL A 219 22.19 3.94 -3.79
CA VAL A 219 21.69 3.85 -5.18
C VAL A 219 20.64 4.93 -5.43
N THR A 220 20.87 6.13 -4.90
CA THR A 220 19.92 7.24 -4.92
C THR A 220 19.75 7.86 -6.30
N GLU A 221 20.71 7.66 -7.22
CA GLU A 221 20.71 8.33 -8.53
C GLU A 221 20.61 7.36 -9.73
N SER A 222 20.68 6.03 -9.51
CA SER A 222 20.69 5.08 -10.61
C SER A 222 19.28 4.68 -11.04
N THR A 223 18.61 5.57 -11.77
CA THR A 223 17.37 5.23 -12.50
C THR A 223 17.59 4.05 -13.44
N GLU A 224 18.79 3.94 -14.04
CA GLU A 224 19.19 2.83 -14.91
C GLU A 224 18.99 1.45 -14.27
N ILE A 225 19.25 1.29 -12.96
CA ILE A 225 19.07 -0.01 -12.29
C ILE A 225 17.59 -0.31 -12.08
N LEU A 226 16.79 0.71 -11.79
CA LEU A 226 15.34 0.55 -11.64
C LEU A 226 14.70 0.21 -12.98
N GLU A 227 15.10 0.91 -14.05
CA GLU A 227 14.69 0.64 -15.43
C GLU A 227 15.05 -0.78 -15.82
N LEU A 228 16.31 -1.20 -15.62
CA LEU A 228 16.76 -2.56 -15.94
C LEU A 228 15.99 -3.63 -15.16
N LEU A 229 15.68 -3.39 -13.88
CA LEU A 229 14.86 -4.32 -13.10
C LEU A 229 13.45 -4.44 -13.69
N LEU A 230 12.81 -3.32 -14.06
CA LEU A 230 11.49 -3.32 -14.69
C LEU A 230 11.51 -3.95 -16.09
N GLU A 231 12.56 -3.73 -16.87
CA GLU A 231 12.80 -4.39 -18.16
C GLU A 231 12.98 -5.90 -18.02
N GLN A 232 13.47 -6.38 -16.87
CA GLN A 232 13.56 -7.79 -16.50
C GLN A 232 12.29 -8.34 -15.82
N ASP A 233 11.14 -7.69 -16.01
CA ASP A 233 9.84 -8.07 -15.43
C ASP A 233 9.80 -8.05 -13.89
N ALA A 234 10.55 -7.16 -13.24
CA ALA A 234 10.34 -6.90 -11.82
C ALA A 234 8.93 -6.31 -11.61
N ASP A 235 8.13 -6.97 -10.77
CA ASP A 235 6.76 -6.59 -10.47
C ASP A 235 6.73 -5.59 -9.30
N PRO A 236 6.40 -4.31 -9.54
CA PRO A 236 6.36 -3.28 -8.51
C PRO A 236 5.17 -3.45 -7.56
N CYS A 237 4.22 -4.33 -7.89
CA CYS A 237 3.03 -4.62 -7.10
C CYS A 237 3.25 -5.73 -6.08
N ILE A 238 4.38 -6.47 -6.13
CA ILE A 238 4.73 -7.42 -5.07
C ILE A 238 4.80 -6.65 -3.74
N ARG A 239 4.28 -7.27 -2.69
CA ARG A 239 4.18 -6.68 -1.36
C ARG A 239 5.12 -7.40 -0.39
N ASP A 240 5.73 -6.63 0.50
CA ASP A 240 6.49 -7.19 1.62
C ASP A 240 5.57 -7.71 2.74
N ALA A 241 6.17 -8.18 3.84
CA ALA A 241 5.43 -8.67 5.00
C ALA A 241 4.56 -7.61 5.70
N TYR A 242 4.79 -6.32 5.45
CA TYR A 242 3.96 -5.22 5.94
C TYR A 242 2.83 -4.86 4.97
N GLY A 243 2.79 -5.54 3.82
CA GLY A 243 1.86 -5.28 2.74
C GLY A 243 2.29 -4.15 1.81
N LEU A 244 3.49 -3.57 1.97
CA LEU A 244 3.97 -2.43 1.19
C LEU A 244 4.55 -2.87 -0.15
N SER A 245 4.16 -2.20 -1.23
CA SER A 245 4.70 -2.44 -2.58
C SER A 245 5.99 -1.67 -2.86
N ALA A 246 6.68 -1.97 -3.96
CA ALA A 246 7.85 -1.20 -4.39
C ALA A 246 7.51 0.28 -4.60
N PHE A 247 6.33 0.58 -5.14
CA PHE A 247 5.81 1.94 -5.28
C PHE A 247 5.64 2.64 -3.92
N ALA A 248 5.08 1.95 -2.92
CA ALA A 248 4.94 2.50 -1.58
C ALA A 248 6.30 2.79 -0.93
N HIS A 249 7.29 1.91 -1.13
CA HIS A 249 8.66 2.15 -0.71
C HIS A 249 9.27 3.39 -1.39
N ALA A 250 9.01 3.61 -2.68
CA ALA A 250 9.51 4.77 -3.44
C ALA A 250 8.94 6.09 -2.93
N ILE A 251 7.65 6.08 -2.59
CA ILE A 251 7.01 7.24 -1.97
C ILE A 251 7.57 7.48 -0.56
N TYR A 252 7.71 6.44 0.26
CA TYR A 252 8.28 6.55 1.60
C TYR A 252 9.71 7.14 1.57
N THR A 253 10.54 6.68 0.64
CA THR A 253 11.92 7.15 0.47
C THR A 253 12.01 8.51 -0.22
N ARG A 254 10.87 9.06 -0.68
CA ARG A 254 10.77 10.31 -1.44
C ARG A 254 11.62 10.31 -2.72
N ARG A 255 11.78 9.14 -3.34
CA ARG A 255 12.50 8.99 -4.61
C ARG A 255 11.62 9.39 -5.78
N LYS A 256 11.65 10.69 -6.12
CA LYS A 256 10.86 11.29 -7.23
C LYS A 256 11.09 10.53 -8.54
N ASP A 257 12.33 10.18 -8.82
CA ASP A 257 12.76 9.42 -10.00
C ASP A 257 12.09 8.03 -10.09
N ALA A 258 12.11 7.26 -9.01
CA ALA A 258 11.48 5.94 -8.95
C ALA A 258 9.95 6.04 -9.07
N VAL A 259 9.35 7.03 -8.41
CA VAL A 259 7.90 7.24 -8.48
C VAL A 259 7.49 7.66 -9.90
N ARG A 260 8.23 8.55 -10.57
CA ARG A 260 8.00 8.90 -11.99
C ARG A 260 8.08 7.68 -12.89
N LEU A 261 9.15 6.90 -12.75
CA LEU A 261 9.37 5.72 -13.56
C LEU A 261 8.19 4.75 -13.40
N PHE A 262 7.77 4.48 -12.16
CA PHE A 262 6.59 3.66 -11.92
C PHE A 262 5.32 4.25 -12.50
N LEU A 263 5.05 5.54 -12.32
CA LEU A 263 3.87 6.16 -12.92
C LEU A 263 3.87 6.02 -14.44
N GLN A 264 5.01 6.22 -15.09
CA GLN A 264 5.16 6.04 -16.53
C GLN A 264 4.91 4.59 -16.95
N THR A 265 5.58 3.62 -16.32
CA THR A 265 5.41 2.19 -16.63
C THR A 265 3.96 1.74 -16.43
N LEU A 266 3.31 2.21 -15.38
CA LEU A 266 1.92 1.86 -15.07
C LEU A 266 0.93 2.53 -16.04
N THR A 267 1.23 3.75 -16.48
CA THR A 267 0.47 4.46 -17.51
C THR A 267 0.58 3.75 -18.85
N GLU A 268 1.79 3.38 -19.27
CA GLU A 268 2.04 2.61 -20.50
C GLU A 268 1.32 1.25 -20.46
N TYR A 269 1.33 0.60 -19.30
CA TYR A 269 0.61 -0.65 -19.10
C TYR A 269 -0.91 -0.49 -19.27
N GLU A 270 -1.51 0.56 -18.69
CA GLU A 270 -2.93 0.87 -18.85
C GLU A 270 -3.31 1.16 -20.32
N HIS A 271 -2.47 1.91 -21.04
CA HIS A 271 -2.68 2.20 -22.46
C HIS A 271 -2.52 0.98 -23.35
N SER A 272 -1.75 -0.03 -22.94
CA SER A 272 -1.54 -1.26 -23.72
C SER A 272 -2.81 -2.09 -23.90
N GLY A 273 -3.90 -1.78 -23.16
CA GLY A 273 -5.16 -2.52 -23.20
C GLY A 273 -5.05 -3.95 -22.68
N SER A 274 -3.89 -4.33 -22.13
CA SER A 274 -3.72 -5.61 -21.46
C SER A 274 -4.67 -5.63 -20.26
N PRO A 275 -5.60 -6.59 -20.16
CA PRO A 275 -6.50 -6.67 -19.02
C PRO A 275 -5.63 -6.77 -17.78
N THR A 276 -5.67 -5.73 -16.97
CA THR A 276 -5.02 -5.62 -15.66
C THR A 276 -5.70 -6.62 -14.73
N GLY A 277 -5.58 -7.92 -14.98
CA GLY A 277 -6.51 -8.96 -14.54
C GLY A 277 -6.70 -8.93 -13.03
N ASN A 278 -7.75 -8.28 -12.53
CA ASN A 278 -7.94 -7.90 -11.12
C ASN A 278 -6.72 -7.23 -10.43
N ALA A 279 -5.61 -7.05 -11.13
CA ALA A 279 -4.56 -6.07 -10.90
C ALA A 279 -5.03 -4.67 -11.36
N SER A 280 -6.33 -4.38 -11.24
CA SER A 280 -6.73 -3.09 -10.68
C SER A 280 -5.81 -2.91 -9.50
N MET A 281 -4.80 -2.09 -9.70
CA MET A 281 -3.84 -1.75 -8.69
C MET A 281 -4.64 -1.15 -7.54
N ASN A 282 -5.06 -2.00 -6.61
CA ASN A 282 -5.02 -1.70 -5.20
C ASN A 282 -3.53 -1.45 -4.89
N LEU A 283 -2.95 -0.40 -5.48
CA LEU A 283 -1.78 0.27 -4.95
C LEU A 283 -2.19 0.59 -3.54
N ASP A 284 -1.61 -0.16 -2.61
CA ASP A 284 -1.92 -0.11 -1.18
C ASP A 284 -3.19 0.64 -0.85
N THR A 285 -4.35 -0.02 -0.94
CA THR A 285 -5.57 0.52 -0.31
C THR A 285 -5.31 0.83 1.17
N ALA A 286 -4.30 0.18 1.76
CA ALA A 286 -3.72 0.49 3.05
C ALA A 286 -3.10 1.90 3.19
N TRP A 287 -2.50 2.45 2.12
CA TRP A 287 -1.75 3.71 2.13
C TRP A 287 -2.47 4.85 1.40
N THR A 288 -3.06 4.61 0.23
CA THR A 288 -3.82 5.63 -0.53
C THR A 288 -5.32 5.38 -0.52
N GLY A 289 -5.78 4.16 -0.21
CA GLY A 289 -7.21 3.80 -0.30
C GLY A 289 -7.77 3.89 -1.73
N ALA A 290 -6.93 4.13 -2.74
CA ALA A 290 -7.36 4.46 -4.09
C ALA A 290 -7.34 3.20 -4.98
N LYS A 291 -8.52 2.81 -5.48
CA LYS A 291 -8.66 1.66 -6.41
C LYS A 291 -8.27 1.96 -7.86
N HIS A 292 -8.08 3.23 -8.20
CA HIS A 292 -7.84 3.68 -9.57
C HIS A 292 -7.09 5.01 -9.57
N LEU A 293 -5.78 5.08 -9.32
CA LEU A 293 -5.05 6.36 -9.44
C LEU A 293 -5.19 6.90 -10.87
N ARG A 294 -5.50 8.20 -11.05
CA ARG A 294 -5.24 8.88 -12.33
C ARG A 294 -3.76 9.23 -12.37
N TRP A 295 -2.97 8.43 -13.09
CA TRP A 295 -1.52 8.58 -13.14
C TRP A 295 -1.09 9.96 -13.62
N ASP A 296 -1.83 10.57 -14.56
CA ASP A 296 -1.56 11.93 -15.06
C ASP A 296 -1.62 13.00 -13.96
N ALA A 297 -2.57 12.89 -13.02
CA ALA A 297 -2.68 13.83 -11.91
C ALA A 297 -1.54 13.66 -10.91
N ALA A 298 -1.15 12.41 -10.64
CA ALA A 298 0.01 12.13 -9.79
C ALA A 298 1.32 12.63 -10.43
N GLN A 299 1.47 12.42 -11.75
CA GLN A 299 2.60 12.89 -12.52
C GLN A 299 2.67 14.42 -12.52
N ALA A 300 1.54 15.11 -12.77
CA ALA A 300 1.45 16.56 -12.71
C ALA A 300 1.85 17.11 -11.33
N VAL A 301 1.44 16.44 -10.24
CA VAL A 301 1.86 16.79 -8.87
C VAL A 301 3.37 16.61 -8.70
N ILE A 302 3.97 15.56 -9.24
CA ILE A 302 5.41 15.29 -9.09
C ILE A 302 6.26 16.27 -9.91
N ASP A 303 5.79 16.63 -11.10
CA ASP A 303 6.48 17.53 -12.02
C ASP A 303 6.20 19.01 -11.71
N ASN A 304 5.31 19.29 -10.76
CA ASN A 304 4.80 20.63 -10.47
C ASN A 304 4.11 21.27 -11.68
N ASP A 305 3.49 20.46 -12.55
CA ASP A 305 2.71 20.92 -13.69
C ASP A 305 1.29 21.31 -13.23
N MET A 306 1.20 22.53 -12.70
CA MET A 306 -0.06 23.09 -12.20
C MET A 306 -1.09 23.31 -13.30
N ALA A 307 -0.69 23.50 -14.56
CA ALA A 307 -1.62 23.70 -15.67
C ALA A 307 -2.37 22.40 -15.98
N THR A 308 -1.64 21.29 -16.07
CA THR A 308 -2.22 19.95 -16.24
C THR A 308 -3.06 19.57 -15.02
N LEU A 309 -2.54 19.79 -13.81
CA LEU A 309 -3.30 19.49 -12.58
C LEU A 309 -4.61 20.29 -12.51
N THR A 310 -4.59 21.59 -12.80
CA THR A 310 -5.79 22.44 -12.80
C THR A 310 -6.79 22.00 -13.87
N THR A 311 -6.32 21.65 -15.06
CA THR A 311 -7.17 21.13 -16.15
C THR A 311 -7.85 19.84 -15.70
N LEU A 312 -7.10 18.91 -15.11
CA LEU A 312 -7.63 17.65 -14.59
C LEU A 312 -8.63 17.87 -13.45
N LEU A 313 -8.38 18.80 -12.53
CA LEU A 313 -9.32 19.14 -11.45
C LEU A 313 -10.60 19.78 -12.00
N SER A 314 -10.50 20.61 -13.04
CA SER A 314 -11.64 21.31 -13.65
C SER A 314 -12.62 20.39 -14.38
N ASP A 315 -12.19 19.20 -14.77
CA ASP A 315 -13.02 18.20 -15.45
C ASP A 315 -14.08 17.65 -14.47
N THR A 316 -15.28 18.23 -14.49
CA THR A 316 -16.40 17.82 -13.64
C THR A 316 -16.86 16.37 -13.87
N SER A 317 -16.59 15.79 -15.05
CA SER A 317 -16.85 14.36 -15.30
C SER A 317 -15.94 13.44 -14.48
N SER A 318 -14.88 14.02 -13.92
CA SER A 318 -13.87 13.36 -13.09
C SER A 318 -14.03 13.62 -11.59
N HIS A 319 -15.25 13.91 -11.11
CA HIS A 319 -15.66 13.93 -9.69
C HIS A 319 -15.50 12.56 -8.99
N ASN A 320 -14.31 11.99 -9.12
CA ASN A 320 -13.99 10.65 -8.76
C ASN A 320 -13.10 10.77 -7.53
N THR A 321 -13.59 10.19 -6.44
CA THR A 321 -12.97 9.99 -5.11
C THR A 321 -11.45 9.67 -5.13
N ILE A 322 -10.99 9.20 -6.27
CA ILE A 322 -9.64 8.86 -6.71
C ILE A 322 -8.65 10.03 -6.67
N VAL A 323 -8.97 11.17 -7.31
CA VAL A 323 -8.05 12.32 -7.39
C VAL A 323 -7.83 12.87 -5.97
N HIS A 324 -8.88 12.79 -5.16
CA HIS A 324 -8.87 13.22 -3.78
C HIS A 324 -7.90 12.41 -2.91
N THR A 325 -7.79 11.08 -3.11
CA THR A 325 -7.14 10.19 -2.13
C THR A 325 -5.62 10.07 -2.25
N ALA A 326 -5.06 10.21 -3.45
CA ALA A 326 -3.62 9.99 -3.66
C ALA A 326 -2.83 11.27 -3.93
N CYS A 327 -3.41 12.25 -4.63
CA CYS A 327 -2.67 13.43 -5.07
C CYS A 327 -2.22 14.32 -3.91
N LEU A 328 -3.05 14.49 -2.87
CA LEU A 328 -2.70 15.31 -1.71
C LEU A 328 -1.53 14.71 -0.90
N PRO A 329 -1.54 13.42 -0.53
CA PRO A 329 -0.36 12.74 0.01
C PRO A 329 0.92 12.92 -0.80
N LEU A 330 0.85 12.74 -2.12
CA LEU A 330 2.02 12.89 -2.99
C LEU A 330 2.52 14.34 -3.01
N ALA A 331 1.61 15.32 -3.10
CA ALA A 331 1.95 16.73 -3.09
C ALA A 331 2.66 17.13 -1.79
N ILE A 332 2.19 16.61 -0.64
CA ILE A 332 2.81 16.85 0.66
C ILE A 332 4.20 16.19 0.75
N LEU A 333 4.31 14.92 0.35
CA LEU A 333 5.57 14.17 0.46
C LEU A 333 6.67 14.72 -0.45
N PHE A 334 6.29 15.29 -1.60
CA PHE A 334 7.21 15.91 -2.55
C PHE A 334 7.40 17.40 -2.38
N ASP A 335 6.80 17.96 -1.33
CA ASP A 335 6.88 19.37 -0.96
C ASP A 335 6.41 20.33 -2.08
N ASN A 336 5.33 19.95 -2.77
CA ASN A 336 4.69 20.75 -3.81
C ASN A 336 3.53 21.57 -3.20
N MET A 337 3.88 22.66 -2.51
CA MET A 337 2.92 23.58 -1.89
C MET A 337 1.88 24.13 -2.88
N PRO A 338 2.23 24.55 -4.13
CA PRO A 338 1.23 24.95 -5.12
C PRO A 338 0.18 23.87 -5.41
N ALA A 339 0.60 22.61 -5.56
CA ALA A 339 -0.34 21.51 -5.77
C ALA A 339 -1.19 21.25 -4.52
N VAL A 340 -0.60 21.31 -3.32
CA VAL A 340 -1.38 21.21 -2.08
C VAL A 340 -2.45 22.29 -2.06
N GLN A 341 -2.11 23.56 -2.28
CA GLN A 341 -3.09 24.65 -2.26
C GLN A 341 -4.20 24.43 -3.29
N ALA A 342 -3.87 24.08 -4.54
CA ALA A 342 -4.88 23.84 -5.57
C ALA A 342 -5.80 22.66 -5.24
N LEU A 343 -5.25 21.58 -4.66
CA LEU A 343 -6.02 20.43 -4.21
C LEU A 343 -6.96 20.80 -3.05
N LEU A 344 -6.49 21.62 -2.12
CA LEU A 344 -7.29 22.12 -0.99
C LEU A 344 -8.38 23.10 -1.45
N ASP A 345 -8.07 24.00 -2.39
CA ASP A 345 -9.00 24.96 -2.99
C ASP A 345 -10.09 24.25 -3.81
N TYR A 346 -9.75 23.12 -4.43
CA TYR A 346 -10.72 22.22 -5.07
C TYR A 346 -11.70 21.57 -4.08
N GLY A 347 -11.45 21.68 -2.78
CA GLY A 347 -12.28 21.11 -1.73
C GLY A 347 -11.88 19.69 -1.34
N ILE A 348 -10.65 19.26 -1.63
CA ILE A 348 -10.11 18.03 -1.03
C ILE A 348 -10.01 18.26 0.48
N ASN A 349 -10.89 17.59 1.21
CA ASN A 349 -10.85 17.59 2.66
C ASN A 349 -9.84 16.54 3.13
N ALA A 350 -8.74 17.00 3.71
CA ALA A 350 -7.67 16.16 4.25
C ALA A 350 -8.20 15.10 5.24
N PHE A 351 -9.31 15.38 5.92
CA PHE A 351 -9.96 14.47 6.86
C PHE A 351 -10.73 13.31 6.20
N GLU A 352 -11.38 13.53 5.05
CA GLU A 352 -12.14 12.45 4.39
C GLU A 352 -11.22 11.36 3.84
N LEU A 353 -9.96 11.70 3.54
CA LEU A 353 -8.93 10.72 3.16
C LEU A 353 -8.62 9.77 4.31
N PHE A 354 -8.73 10.26 5.54
CA PHE A 354 -8.42 9.52 6.74
C PHE A 354 -9.52 8.54 7.15
N ARG A 355 -10.79 8.92 7.06
CA ARG A 355 -11.93 8.09 7.52
C ARG A 355 -11.95 6.68 6.93
N ARG A 356 -11.29 6.47 5.79
CA ARG A 356 -11.25 5.21 5.06
C ARG A 356 -10.11 4.28 5.46
N SER A 357 -9.13 4.73 6.23
CA SER A 357 -8.00 3.90 6.68
C SER A 357 -7.97 3.85 8.21
N PRO A 358 -8.25 2.69 8.84
CA PRO A 358 -8.17 2.57 10.29
C PRO A 358 -6.74 2.86 10.75
N ALA A 359 -6.60 3.76 11.73
CA ALA A 359 -5.32 4.11 12.34
C ALA A 359 -4.66 2.86 12.95
N HIS A 360 -3.73 2.26 12.21
CA HIS A 360 -2.90 1.17 12.73
C HIS A 360 -1.58 1.77 13.25
N PRO A 361 -1.11 1.44 14.46
CA PRO A 361 0.10 2.02 15.04
C PRO A 361 1.37 1.84 14.19
N SER A 362 1.42 0.80 13.35
CA SER A 362 2.53 0.58 12.41
C SER A 362 2.45 1.42 11.12
N ARG A 363 1.44 2.29 10.98
CA ARG A 363 1.20 3.10 9.78
C ARG A 363 1.21 4.59 10.13
N PRO A 364 2.38 5.20 10.36
CA PRO A 364 2.48 6.61 10.77
C PRO A 364 1.99 7.62 9.71
N PHE A 365 1.67 7.18 8.49
CA PHE A 365 1.30 8.03 7.35
C PHE A 365 -0.18 8.03 7.00
N THR A 366 -1.06 7.77 7.95
CA THR A 366 -2.49 7.65 7.63
C THR A 366 -3.17 8.99 7.34
N SER A 367 -2.57 10.14 7.71
CA SER A 367 -3.18 11.47 7.46
C SER A 367 -2.24 12.42 6.68
N PRO A 368 -2.80 13.34 5.88
CA PRO A 368 -2.04 14.42 5.23
C PRO A 368 -1.16 15.23 6.21
N ILE A 369 -1.65 15.53 7.42
CA ILE A 369 -0.83 16.25 8.40
C ILE A 369 0.30 15.42 8.96
N SER A 370 0.11 14.11 9.17
CA SER A 370 1.19 13.27 9.70
C SER A 370 2.31 13.16 8.67
N MET A 371 1.94 13.13 7.38
CA MET A 371 2.90 13.27 6.28
C MET A 371 3.58 14.64 6.28
N ALA A 372 2.86 15.74 6.48
CA ALA A 372 3.45 17.09 6.52
C ALA A 372 4.40 17.29 7.72
N ILE A 373 4.08 16.70 8.86
CA ILE A 373 4.96 16.70 10.03
C ILE A 373 6.20 15.82 9.76
N TYR A 374 6.00 14.67 9.12
CA TYR A 374 7.11 13.80 8.69
C TYR A 374 8.03 14.52 7.70
N THR A 375 7.50 15.37 6.82
CA THR A 375 8.29 16.19 5.90
C THR A 375 9.00 17.34 6.58
N GLN A 376 8.66 17.63 7.85
CA GLN A 376 9.19 18.76 8.63
C GLN A 376 8.95 20.10 7.93
N ASN A 377 7.95 20.19 7.06
CA ASN A 377 7.63 21.40 6.33
C ASN A 377 6.56 22.19 7.10
N GLN A 378 7.01 23.22 7.83
CA GLN A 378 6.14 24.04 8.67
C GLN A 378 5.04 24.76 7.86
N PRO A 379 5.32 25.38 6.69
CA PRO A 379 4.26 25.95 5.84
C PRO A 379 3.15 24.97 5.45
N LEU A 380 3.50 23.72 5.13
CA LEU A 380 2.52 22.67 4.82
C LEU A 380 1.65 22.33 6.03
N VAL A 381 2.27 22.13 7.20
CA VAL A 381 1.54 21.86 8.44
C VAL A 381 0.61 23.02 8.78
N GLN A 382 1.10 24.26 8.64
CA GLN A 382 0.32 25.47 8.87
C GLN A 382 -0.90 25.53 7.94
N THR A 383 -0.69 25.30 6.64
CA THR A 383 -1.76 25.36 5.63
C THR A 383 -2.84 24.31 5.92
N LEU A 384 -2.44 23.06 6.17
CA LEU A 384 -3.35 21.96 6.47
C LEU A 384 -4.11 22.21 7.79
N LEU A 385 -3.41 22.68 8.82
CA LEU A 385 -4.02 22.94 10.13
C LEU A 385 -5.07 24.06 10.05
N PHE A 386 -4.78 25.16 9.36
CA PHE A 386 -5.72 26.28 9.27
C PHE A 386 -6.91 26.02 8.36
N GLN A 387 -6.73 25.28 7.26
CA GLN A 387 -7.84 24.88 6.40
C GLN A 387 -8.84 24.00 7.16
N ASP A 388 -8.36 23.05 7.97
CA ASP A 388 -9.23 22.16 8.74
C ASP A 388 -9.91 22.87 9.92
N LEU A 389 -9.21 23.81 10.59
CA LEU A 389 -9.82 24.65 11.63
C LEU A 389 -10.96 25.51 11.07
N ALA A 390 -10.78 26.10 9.88
CA ALA A 390 -11.78 26.93 9.24
C ALA A 390 -13.06 26.16 8.86
N THR A 391 -12.95 24.84 8.63
CA THR A 391 -14.06 24.04 8.10
C THR A 391 -14.80 23.20 9.15
N ASN A 392 -14.28 22.99 10.37
CA ASN A 392 -14.99 22.16 11.36
C ASN A 392 -14.53 22.24 12.85
N ASP A 393 -15.19 23.07 13.66
CA ASP A 393 -14.96 23.22 15.11
C ASP A 393 -15.03 21.90 15.92
N ARG A 394 -15.88 20.95 15.52
CA ARG A 394 -16.04 19.67 16.25
C ARG A 394 -15.04 18.59 15.83
N ARG A 395 -14.46 18.67 14.63
CA ARG A 395 -13.55 17.62 14.12
C ARG A 395 -12.10 17.83 14.58
N GLY A 396 -11.70 19.05 14.94
CA GLY A 396 -10.38 19.35 15.51
C GLY A 396 -9.99 18.47 16.71
N ARG A 397 -10.96 18.01 17.51
CA ARG A 397 -10.68 17.15 18.69
C ARG A 397 -10.21 15.72 18.33
N ILE A 398 -10.68 15.17 17.21
CA ILE A 398 -10.24 13.86 16.70
C ILE A 398 -8.85 13.96 16.04
N TRP A 399 -8.46 15.16 15.63
CA TRP A 399 -7.13 15.42 15.07
C TRP A 399 -6.04 15.37 16.13
N TYR A 400 -6.24 16.00 17.29
CA TYR A 400 -5.24 16.02 18.36
C TYR A 400 -4.88 14.61 18.81
N ALA A 401 -5.89 13.77 18.95
CA ALA A 401 -5.74 12.36 19.21
C ALA A 401 -4.71 11.62 18.33
N GLN A 402 -4.65 12.00 17.06
CA GLN A 402 -3.90 11.32 16.01
C GLN A 402 -2.56 11.99 15.77
N LEU A 403 -2.49 13.31 15.87
CA LEU A 403 -1.25 14.07 15.89
C LEU A 403 -0.30 13.51 16.96
N PHE A 404 -0.81 13.35 18.18
CA PHE A 404 -0.08 12.77 19.32
C PHE A 404 0.29 11.29 19.12
N ALA A 405 -0.55 10.51 18.43
CA ALA A 405 -0.24 9.11 18.14
C ALA A 405 0.77 8.94 16.99
N ALA A 406 0.79 9.87 16.03
CA ALA A 406 1.61 9.81 14.82
C ALA A 406 2.96 10.54 14.93
N THR A 407 3.15 11.35 15.97
CA THR A 407 4.42 12.01 16.27
C THR A 407 5.12 11.32 17.42
N PRO A 408 5.95 10.29 17.16
CA PRO A 408 6.75 9.70 18.21
C PRO A 408 7.56 10.80 18.90
N ALA A 409 7.59 10.77 20.23
CA ALA A 409 8.40 11.62 21.10
C ALA A 409 9.85 11.84 20.61
N ALA A 410 10.38 10.86 19.88
CA ALA A 410 11.70 10.86 19.25
C ALA A 410 11.83 11.81 18.04
N TYR A 411 10.78 12.51 17.61
CA TYR A 411 10.89 13.47 16.51
C TYR A 411 11.78 14.65 16.92
N PRO A 412 12.88 14.90 16.17
CA PRO A 412 13.87 15.90 16.53
C PRO A 412 13.43 17.35 16.23
N CYS A 413 12.27 17.57 15.62
CA CYS A 413 11.85 18.88 15.17
C CYS A 413 11.09 19.64 16.28
N ALA A 414 11.83 20.19 17.25
CA ALA A 414 11.28 21.03 18.31
C ALA A 414 10.44 22.22 17.77
N PRO A 415 10.86 22.95 16.70
CA PRO A 415 10.08 24.07 16.17
C PRO A 415 8.69 23.66 15.66
N MET A 416 8.58 22.47 15.03
CA MET A 416 7.30 21.95 14.56
C MET A 416 6.38 21.61 15.73
N VAL A 417 6.92 21.02 16.78
CA VAL A 417 6.15 20.69 17.98
C VAL A 417 5.69 21.97 18.70
N ASP A 418 6.54 22.97 18.83
CA ASP A 418 6.17 24.26 19.42
C ASP A 418 5.08 24.95 18.60
N PHE A 419 5.23 24.97 17.26
CA PHE A 419 4.20 25.49 16.35
C PHE A 419 2.86 24.77 16.54
N LEU A 420 2.87 23.44 16.62
CA LEU A 420 1.66 22.67 16.86
C LEU A 420 1.05 23.02 18.23
N LEU A 421 1.86 23.08 19.30
CA LEU A 421 1.36 23.42 20.63
C LEU A 421 0.79 24.85 20.72
N ASP A 422 1.31 25.79 19.93
CA ASP A 422 0.79 27.16 19.88
C ASP A 422 -0.58 27.27 19.21
N ASN A 423 -0.90 26.34 18.33
CA ASN A 423 -2.12 26.38 17.51
C ASN A 423 -3.16 25.32 17.94
N ILE A 424 -2.92 24.64 19.06
CA ILE A 424 -3.76 23.55 19.56
C ILE A 424 -4.29 23.87 20.98
N PRO A 425 -5.54 23.52 21.32
CA PRO A 425 -6.03 23.55 22.69
C PRO A 425 -5.19 22.66 23.63
N LEU A 426 -4.29 23.30 24.38
CA LEU A 426 -3.32 22.63 25.27
C LEU A 426 -3.98 21.66 26.28
N VAL A 427 -5.19 21.98 26.74
CA VAL A 427 -5.98 21.11 27.65
C VAL A 427 -6.19 19.73 27.03
N GLU A 428 -6.67 19.67 25.79
CA GLU A 428 -7.04 18.43 25.13
C GLU A 428 -5.79 17.62 24.76
N ALA A 429 -4.76 18.32 24.28
CA ALA A 429 -3.43 17.77 24.03
C ALA A 429 -2.86 17.08 25.28
N PHE A 430 -2.94 17.74 26.44
CA PHE A 430 -2.37 17.24 27.69
C PHE A 430 -3.18 16.07 28.28
N ASP A 431 -4.53 16.12 28.28
CA ASP A 431 -5.35 14.95 28.70
C ASP A 431 -5.06 13.72 27.82
N ARG A 432 -4.85 13.93 26.52
CA ARG A 432 -4.49 12.85 25.59
C ARG A 432 -3.12 12.26 25.92
N ALA A 433 -2.10 13.10 26.09
CA ALA A 433 -0.75 12.67 26.43
C ALA A 433 -0.72 11.86 27.74
N ILE A 434 -1.53 12.26 28.74
CA ILE A 434 -1.74 11.49 29.98
C ILE A 434 -2.34 10.10 29.69
N ARG A 435 -3.39 10.02 28.87
CA ARG A 435 -4.07 8.74 28.57
C ARG A 435 -3.18 7.72 27.86
N VAL A 436 -2.23 8.18 27.05
CA VAL A 436 -1.27 7.31 26.35
C VAL A 436 0.05 7.16 27.11
N GLU A 437 0.16 7.76 28.31
CA GLU A 437 1.34 7.74 29.17
C GLU A 437 2.64 8.22 28.49
N ASP A 438 2.54 9.10 27.49
CA ASP A 438 3.72 9.63 26.77
C ASP A 438 4.39 10.74 27.57
N ARG A 439 5.38 10.33 28.36
CA ARG A 439 6.15 11.22 29.25
C ARG A 439 6.83 12.38 28.53
N THR A 440 7.26 12.18 27.29
CA THR A 440 7.98 13.23 26.53
C THR A 440 7.02 14.31 26.10
N TRP A 441 5.84 13.93 25.61
CA TRP A 441 4.81 14.87 25.25
C TRP A 441 4.28 15.62 26.47
N ILE A 442 4.01 14.94 27.59
CA ILE A 442 3.60 15.58 28.83
C ILE A 442 4.65 16.63 29.27
N HIS A 443 5.94 16.29 29.22
CA HIS A 443 7.02 17.21 29.55
C HIS A 443 7.02 18.43 28.62
N ARG A 444 6.98 18.23 27.29
CA ARG A 444 7.00 19.33 26.31
C ARG A 444 5.78 20.24 26.43
N ILE A 445 4.57 19.68 26.55
CA ILE A 445 3.36 20.48 26.72
C ILE A 445 3.45 21.29 28.03
N ALA A 446 3.92 20.68 29.12
CA ALA A 446 4.08 21.39 30.39
C ALA A 446 5.05 22.57 30.26
N LEU A 447 6.24 22.37 29.66
CA LEU A 447 7.19 23.45 29.44
C LEU A 447 6.62 24.56 28.55
N ARG A 448 5.96 24.19 27.45
CA ARG A 448 5.36 25.18 26.53
C ARG A 448 4.24 25.98 27.21
N THR A 449 3.41 25.30 28.01
CA THR A 449 2.33 25.96 28.76
C THR A 449 2.90 26.98 29.74
N VAL A 450 3.97 26.64 30.46
CA VAL A 450 4.67 27.60 31.34
C VAL A 450 5.26 28.75 30.52
N SER A 451 5.94 28.46 29.39
CA SER A 451 6.50 29.48 28.51
C SER A 451 5.45 30.48 28.02
N LEU A 452 4.27 30.02 27.59
CA LEU A 452 3.16 30.87 27.14
C LEU A 452 2.61 31.75 28.28
N LEU A 453 2.61 31.23 29.51
CA LEU A 453 2.19 31.98 30.68
C LEU A 453 3.23 33.01 31.14
N LEU A 454 4.51 32.80 30.81
CA LEU A 454 5.62 33.73 31.09
C LEU A 454 5.74 34.86 30.05
N GLN A 455 5.21 34.70 28.84
CA GLN A 455 5.32 35.72 27.79
C GLN A 455 4.62 37.04 28.19
N PRO A 456 5.17 38.21 27.83
CA PRO A 456 4.60 39.52 28.16
C PRO A 456 3.22 39.69 27.48
N GLY A 457 2.24 40.20 28.22
CA GLY A 457 0.87 40.43 27.73
C GLY A 457 0.77 41.63 26.83
N GLU A 458 1.19 41.50 25.58
CA GLU A 458 0.90 42.49 24.56
C GLU A 458 -0.14 41.91 23.60
N GLY A 459 -1.38 42.44 23.67
CA GLY A 459 -2.48 42.10 22.76
C GLY A 459 -3.55 41.12 23.28
N ASP A 460 -4.38 40.64 22.35
CA ASP A 460 -5.61 39.83 22.53
C ASP A 460 -5.36 38.41 23.09
N THR A 461 -4.17 38.13 23.62
CA THR A 461 -3.74 36.81 24.11
C THR A 461 -4.25 36.47 25.52
N ALA A 462 -5.03 37.37 26.15
CA ALA A 462 -5.58 37.18 27.49
C ALA A 462 -6.44 35.91 27.60
N GLY A 463 -7.23 35.59 26.58
CA GLY A 463 -8.04 34.37 26.54
C GLY A 463 -7.21 33.08 26.47
N ALA A 464 -6.17 33.07 25.63
CA ALA A 464 -5.26 31.93 25.51
C ALA A 464 -4.51 31.65 26.82
N ARG A 465 -4.12 32.71 27.56
CA ARG A 465 -3.48 32.56 28.87
C ARG A 465 -4.40 32.04 29.95
N ALA A 466 -5.65 32.49 29.99
CA ALA A 466 -6.62 31.98 30.96
C ALA A 466 -6.86 30.47 30.76
N LEU A 467 -7.05 30.05 29.50
CA LEU A 467 -7.19 28.63 29.15
C LEU A 467 -5.92 27.83 29.45
N ALA A 468 -4.74 28.36 29.13
CA ALA A 468 -3.46 27.72 29.43
C ALA A 468 -3.23 27.56 30.95
N ALA A 469 -3.59 28.56 31.75
CA ALA A 469 -3.44 28.52 33.20
C ALA A 469 -4.38 27.49 33.84
N GLU A 470 -5.63 27.41 33.37
CA GLU A 470 -6.61 26.41 33.83
C GLU A 470 -6.20 24.99 33.42
N ALA A 471 -5.75 24.82 32.17
CA ALA A 471 -5.18 23.57 31.67
C ALA A 471 -4.04 23.07 32.54
N PHE A 472 -3.09 23.98 32.81
CA PHE A 472 -1.89 23.67 33.57
C PHE A 472 -2.24 23.23 34.99
N ALA A 473 -3.08 23.99 35.70
CA ALA A 473 -3.41 23.68 37.09
C ALA A 473 -4.05 22.28 37.26
N ASN A 474 -5.02 21.94 36.40
CA ASN A 474 -5.76 20.68 36.51
C ASN A 474 -4.99 19.47 36.00
N LEU A 475 -4.26 19.62 34.89
CA LEU A 475 -3.65 18.48 34.21
C LEU A 475 -2.22 18.23 34.70
N PHE A 476 -1.49 19.26 35.10
CA PHE A 476 -0.16 19.10 35.68
C PHE A 476 -0.21 18.35 37.00
N ASP A 477 -1.16 18.67 37.89
CA ASP A 477 -1.33 17.92 39.15
C ASP A 477 -1.68 16.44 38.89
N ARG A 478 -2.52 16.17 37.88
CA ARG A 478 -2.84 14.80 37.47
C ARG A 478 -1.61 14.05 36.94
N ALA A 479 -0.84 14.64 36.02
CA ALA A 479 0.36 14.00 35.48
C ALA A 479 1.45 13.80 36.56
N TRP A 480 1.60 14.77 37.46
CA TRP A 480 2.53 14.70 38.59
C TRP A 480 2.17 13.57 39.55
N ASN A 481 0.90 13.46 39.93
CA ASN A 481 0.42 12.42 40.84
C ASN A 481 0.50 11.02 40.21
N LEU A 482 0.37 10.92 38.87
CA LEU A 482 0.57 9.67 38.13
C LEU A 482 2.05 9.30 37.89
N LYS A 483 3.01 10.15 38.31
CA LYS A 483 4.45 9.96 38.07
C LYS A 483 4.79 9.79 36.58
N LEU A 484 4.04 10.46 35.71
CA LEU A 484 4.24 10.43 34.26
C LEU A 484 5.33 11.40 33.80
N CYS A 485 5.80 12.27 34.68
CA CYS A 485 6.92 13.17 34.41
C CYS A 485 8.19 12.63 35.06
N ASP A 486 9.33 12.77 34.39
CA ASP A 486 10.61 12.76 35.10
C ASP A 486 10.69 14.05 35.93
N ASN A 487 10.32 13.92 37.20
CA ASN A 487 10.13 15.03 38.12
C ASN A 487 11.35 15.95 38.20
N LYS A 488 12.57 15.43 38.00
CA LYS A 488 13.80 16.22 38.12
C LYS A 488 14.06 17.07 36.89
N SER A 489 14.00 16.48 35.69
CA SER A 489 14.27 17.22 34.44
C SER A 489 13.17 18.25 34.16
N LEU A 490 11.90 17.88 34.38
CA LEU A 490 10.78 18.80 34.18
C LEU A 490 10.81 19.94 35.21
N ALA A 491 11.05 19.65 36.49
CA ALA A 491 11.13 20.69 37.50
C ALA A 491 12.28 21.65 37.25
N ARG A 492 13.45 21.14 36.82
CA ARG A 492 14.58 22.00 36.44
C ARG A 492 14.24 22.90 35.26
N GLY A 493 13.66 22.36 34.19
CA GLY A 493 13.25 23.18 33.05
C GLY A 493 12.23 24.27 33.40
N ILE A 494 11.27 23.96 34.28
CA ILE A 494 10.29 24.96 34.77
C ILE A 494 11.01 26.04 35.59
N ILE A 495 11.89 25.67 36.51
CA ILE A 495 12.64 26.62 37.35
C ILE A 495 13.54 27.50 36.48
N ASP A 496 14.31 26.92 35.56
CA ASP A 496 15.21 27.65 34.66
C ASP A 496 14.43 28.68 33.80
N MET A 497 13.23 28.34 33.31
CA MET A 497 12.37 29.29 32.58
C MET A 497 11.85 30.42 33.47
N VAL A 498 11.50 30.12 34.71
CA VAL A 498 11.01 31.12 35.67
C VAL A 498 12.13 32.05 36.12
N GLU A 499 13.31 31.51 36.44
CA GLU A 499 14.50 32.28 36.83
C GLU A 499 15.08 33.07 35.66
N GLY A 500 15.06 32.52 34.44
CA GLY A 500 15.55 33.20 33.23
C GLY A 500 14.65 34.36 32.76
N GLY A 501 13.38 34.39 33.16
CA GLY A 501 12.45 35.50 32.88
C GLY A 501 12.55 36.68 33.86
N ALA A 502 13.50 36.63 34.80
CA ALA A 502 13.58 37.51 35.97
C ALA A 502 14.12 38.92 35.69
N GLU A 503 13.38 39.71 34.91
CA GLU A 503 13.29 41.17 35.15
C GLU A 503 11.88 41.60 35.56
N ARG A 504 10.91 40.68 35.63
CA ARG A 504 9.54 41.00 36.05
C ARG A 504 9.25 40.36 37.40
N ASP A 505 8.80 41.19 38.34
CA ASP A 505 8.36 40.80 39.68
C ASP A 505 7.37 39.65 39.63
N PHE A 506 7.88 38.42 39.73
CA PHE A 506 7.11 37.21 39.96
C PHE A 506 6.69 37.18 41.44
N THR A 507 5.79 38.09 41.80
CA THR A 507 5.02 37.90 43.03
C THR A 507 3.97 36.83 42.76
N PHE A 508 4.20 35.65 43.32
CA PHE A 508 3.21 34.59 43.49
C PHE A 508 2.04 35.12 44.34
N VAL A 509 1.12 35.88 43.74
CA VAL A 509 -0.05 36.39 44.45
C VAL A 509 -1.06 35.25 44.52
N ALA A 510 -0.97 34.50 45.62
CA ALA A 510 -2.10 33.74 46.14
C ALA A 510 -3.30 34.71 46.27
N CYS A 511 -4.37 34.43 45.53
CA CYS A 511 -5.64 35.15 45.48
C CYS A 511 -5.67 36.41 44.59
N GLY A 512 -6.05 36.23 43.30
CA GLY A 512 -6.60 37.36 42.52
C GLY A 512 -6.64 37.18 41.01
N GLY A 513 -5.66 36.50 40.42
CA GLY A 513 -5.64 36.25 38.97
C GLY A 513 -4.23 36.29 38.42
N THR A 514 -3.55 35.14 38.44
CA THR A 514 -2.32 34.81 37.69
C THR A 514 -1.91 33.42 38.16
N LEU A 515 -1.78 32.47 37.22
CA LEU A 515 -1.22 31.10 37.39
C LEU A 515 -1.58 30.40 38.73
N GLY A 516 -2.67 29.64 38.76
CA GLY A 516 -3.15 28.87 39.92
C GLY A 516 -2.26 27.69 40.35
N ILE A 517 -0.94 27.86 40.39
CA ILE A 517 0.00 26.89 40.95
C ILE A 517 0.02 27.10 42.47
N SER A 518 -0.50 26.13 43.22
CA SER A 518 -0.48 26.20 44.69
C SER A 518 0.95 26.29 45.22
N SER A 519 1.17 27.00 46.35
CA SER A 519 2.48 27.04 47.03
C SER A 519 3.05 25.65 47.29
N LYS A 520 2.19 24.69 47.62
CA LYS A 520 2.55 23.26 47.77
C LYS A 520 3.14 22.66 46.50
N MET A 521 2.68 23.06 45.31
CA MET A 521 3.23 22.59 44.04
C MET A 521 4.60 23.21 43.76
N VAL A 522 4.79 24.48 44.10
CA VAL A 522 6.12 25.13 44.01
C VAL A 522 7.13 24.43 44.90
N ASP A 523 6.77 24.15 46.16
CA ASP A 523 7.63 23.40 47.07
C ASP A 523 7.97 22.02 46.51
N ARG A 524 6.98 21.31 45.92
CA ARG A 524 7.21 20.02 45.25
C ARG A 524 8.17 20.13 44.07
N LEU A 525 8.07 21.19 43.25
CA LEU A 525 8.99 21.43 42.13
C LEU A 525 10.41 21.72 42.62
N ILE A 526 10.58 22.58 43.64
CA ILE A 526 11.88 22.91 44.22
C ILE A 526 12.54 21.67 44.83
N ILE A 527 11.78 20.86 45.58
CA ILE A 527 12.26 19.60 46.15
C ILE A 527 12.69 18.65 45.02
N ALA A 528 11.82 18.43 44.02
CA ALA A 528 12.12 17.52 42.91
C ALA A 528 13.33 17.95 42.06
N ALA A 529 13.57 19.25 41.88
CA ALA A 529 14.71 19.76 41.13
C ALA A 529 16.05 19.54 41.86
N LYS A 530 16.03 19.60 43.20
CA LYS A 530 17.19 19.37 44.07
C LYS A 530 17.57 17.88 44.14
N GLY A 531 16.64 16.98 43.82
CA GLY A 531 16.81 15.52 43.91
C GLY A 531 16.39 15.02 45.28
#